data_AF-A0A7W1LCU4-F1
#
_entry.id   AF-A0A7W1LCU4-F1
#
_cell.length_a   1.000
_cell.length_b   1.000
_cell.length_c   1.000
_cell.angle_alpha   90.00
_cell.angle_beta   90.00
_cell.angle_gamma   90.00
#
_symmetry.space_group_name_H-M   'P 1'
#
loop_
_entity.id
_entity.type
_entity.pdbx_description
1 polymer ?
#
loop_
_entity_poly.entity_id
_entity_poly.type
_entity_poly.pdbx_seq_one_letter_code
_entity_poly.pdbx_strand_id
1 'polypeptide(L)'
;MNINNAQLEAAFSLVIDGLEKQDLPAYMKKRWLRALEKAKVRLIEQPFFALQPDRLLIVSVPKEKTSEIGCRFYEANESACRRVDKSGLCEAFFEGFPCWHRAAFLLLKIYFGETSEIQSTKIKSAPLMQQLSTKVDTFG
;
A
#
# COMPACT_ATOMS: atom_id res chain seq x y z
N MET A 1 -0.43 7.26 18.68
CA MET A 1 -0.53 8.54 17.96
C MET A 1 -1.95 8.70 17.47
N ASN A 2 -2.51 9.91 17.51
CA ASN A 2 -3.84 10.17 16.94
C ASN A 2 -3.68 10.83 15.57
N ILE A 3 -4.37 10.31 14.56
CA ILE A 3 -4.39 10.91 13.21
C ILE A 3 -5.42 12.03 13.18
N ASN A 4 -5.04 13.19 12.64
CA ASN A 4 -5.96 14.29 12.39
C ASN A 4 -6.74 14.01 11.10
N ASN A 5 -8.07 13.86 11.21
CA ASN A 5 -8.92 13.52 10.07
C ASN A 5 -8.89 14.57 8.96
N ALA A 6 -8.87 15.87 9.28
CA ALA A 6 -8.88 16.92 8.27
C ALA A 6 -7.57 16.95 7.48
N GLN A 7 -6.43 16.79 8.16
CA GLN A 7 -5.12 16.71 7.51
C GLN A 7 -4.98 15.43 6.67
N LEU A 8 -5.52 14.30 7.14
CA LEU A 8 -5.55 13.06 6.35
C LEU A 8 -6.44 13.20 5.11
N GLU A 9 -7.58 13.90 5.21
CA GLU A 9 -8.44 14.18 4.06
C GLU A 9 -7.73 15.06 3.03
N ALA A 10 -7.00 16.09 3.48
CA ALA A 10 -6.19 16.92 2.59
C ALA A 10 -5.12 16.10 1.87
N ALA A 11 -4.39 15.23 2.59
CA ALA A 11 -3.43 14.31 1.98
C ALA A 11 -4.09 13.35 0.97
N PHE A 12 -5.26 12.82 1.31
CA PHE A 12 -6.04 11.95 0.43
C PHE A 12 -6.41 12.65 -0.87
N SER A 13 -6.97 13.87 -0.82
CA SER A 13 -7.32 14.65 -2.01
C SER A 13 -6.12 14.89 -2.92
N LEU A 14 -4.96 15.23 -2.35
CA LEU A 14 -3.73 15.43 -3.13
C LEU A 14 -3.29 14.16 -3.86
N VAL A 15 -3.40 12.99 -3.21
CA VAL A 15 -3.08 11.72 -3.87
C VAL A 15 -4.07 11.40 -4.99
N ILE A 16 -5.36 11.64 -4.79
CA ILE A 16 -6.39 11.38 -5.81
C ILE A 16 -6.16 12.28 -7.03
N ASP A 17 -5.91 13.57 -6.83
CA ASP A 17 -5.57 14.48 -7.91
C ASP A 17 -4.32 14.02 -8.68
N GLY A 18 -3.32 13.51 -7.95
CA GLY A 18 -2.12 12.92 -8.54
C GLY A 18 -2.38 11.64 -9.33
N LEU A 19 -3.27 10.78 -8.83
CA LEU A 19 -3.69 9.51 -9.46
C LEU A 19 -4.44 9.75 -10.76
N GLU A 20 -5.34 10.73 -10.80
CA GLU A 20 -6.10 11.07 -12.00
C GLU A 20 -5.21 11.54 -13.15
N LYS A 21 -4.12 12.24 -12.82
CA LYS A 21 -3.09 12.69 -13.78
C LYS A 21 -2.15 11.58 -14.26
N GLN A 22 -2.18 10.39 -13.67
CA GLN A 22 -1.33 9.27 -14.12
C GLN A 22 -1.87 8.65 -15.42
N ASP A 23 -0.95 8.24 -16.28
CA ASP A 23 -1.23 7.38 -17.43
C ASP A 23 -1.38 5.92 -16.97
N LEU A 24 -2.54 5.61 -16.41
CA LEU A 24 -2.90 4.27 -15.94
C LEU A 24 -4.27 3.87 -16.52
N PRO A 25 -4.48 2.57 -16.84
CA PRO A 25 -5.79 2.08 -17.21
C PRO A 25 -6.85 2.38 -16.13
N ALA A 26 -8.08 2.66 -16.56
CA ALA A 26 -9.18 3.01 -15.65
C ALA A 26 -9.40 1.97 -14.52
N TYR A 27 -9.25 0.68 -14.83
CA TYR A 27 -9.36 -0.38 -13.83
C TYR A 27 -8.27 -0.31 -12.74
N MET A 28 -7.05 0.12 -13.10
CA MET A 28 -5.95 0.32 -12.15
C MET A 28 -6.17 1.54 -11.28
N LYS A 29 -6.65 2.65 -11.86
CA LYS A 29 -7.05 3.85 -11.09
C LYS A 29 -8.12 3.48 -10.06
N LYS A 30 -9.14 2.72 -10.47
CA LYS A 30 -10.19 2.23 -9.56
C LYS A 30 -9.65 1.36 -8.42
N ARG A 31 -8.68 0.47 -8.70
CA ARG A 31 -8.03 -0.34 -7.66
C ARG A 31 -7.19 0.50 -6.70
N TRP A 32 -6.48 1.51 -7.19
CA TRP A 32 -5.74 2.46 -6.36
C TRP A 32 -6.67 3.27 -5.47
N LEU A 33 -7.76 3.81 -6.00
CA LEU A 33 -8.78 4.53 -5.23
C LEU A 33 -9.29 3.68 -4.06
N ARG A 34 -9.69 2.42 -4.32
CA ARG A 34 -10.12 1.49 -3.27
C ARG A 34 -9.05 1.22 -2.21
N ALA A 35 -7.79 1.10 -2.63
CA ALA A 35 -6.67 0.91 -1.72
C ALA A 35 -6.43 2.15 -0.84
N LEU A 36 -6.55 3.34 -1.41
CA LEU A 36 -6.44 4.64 -0.71
C LEU A 36 -7.59 4.85 0.27
N GLU A 37 -8.83 4.57 -0.13
CA GLU A 37 -10.01 4.64 0.74
C GLU A 37 -9.85 3.70 1.93
N LYS A 38 -9.43 2.46 1.68
CA LYS A 38 -9.15 1.49 2.74
C LYS A 38 -8.02 1.95 3.65
N ALA A 39 -6.95 2.52 3.11
CA ALA A 39 -5.85 3.06 3.90
C ALA A 39 -6.31 4.21 4.79
N LYS A 40 -7.09 5.16 4.26
CA LYS A 40 -7.65 6.29 5.01
C LYS A 40 -8.44 5.79 6.23
N VAL A 41 -9.37 4.87 6.01
CA VAL A 41 -10.18 4.28 7.09
C VAL A 41 -9.30 3.56 8.11
N ARG A 42 -8.34 2.75 7.66
CA ARG A 42 -7.48 1.96 8.56
C ARG A 42 -6.52 2.82 9.39
N LEU A 43 -6.00 3.92 8.83
CA LEU A 43 -5.15 4.84 9.58
C LEU A 43 -5.90 5.53 10.72
N ILE A 44 -7.21 5.77 10.56
CA ILE A 44 -8.08 6.32 11.62
C ILE A 44 -8.41 5.23 12.65
N GLU A 45 -8.86 4.05 12.19
CA GLU A 45 -9.27 2.95 13.08
C GLU A 45 -8.10 2.35 13.86
N GLN A 46 -6.92 2.28 13.25
CA GLN A 46 -5.75 1.52 13.72
C GLN A 46 -4.44 2.29 13.43
N PRO A 47 -4.16 3.40 14.13
CA PRO A 47 -2.98 4.25 13.90
C PRO A 47 -1.68 3.64 14.46
N PHE A 48 -1.46 2.34 14.22
CA PHE A 48 -0.33 1.58 14.71
C PHE A 48 0.67 1.38 13.57
N PHE A 49 1.59 2.33 13.44
CA PHE A 49 2.63 2.29 12.43
C PHE A 49 3.90 3.01 12.88
N ALA A 50 5.00 2.72 12.20
CA ALA A 50 6.23 3.48 12.25
C ALA A 50 6.61 3.88 10.82
N LEU A 51 6.68 5.19 10.56
CA LEU A 51 7.12 5.74 9.28
C LEU A 51 8.61 6.06 9.34
N GLN A 52 9.32 5.67 8.29
CA GLN A 52 10.69 6.05 7.99
C GLN A 52 10.73 6.62 6.57
N PRO A 53 11.77 7.39 6.18
CA PRO A 53 11.80 8.10 4.90
C PRO A 53 11.54 7.22 3.66
N ASP A 54 11.99 5.96 3.71
CA ASP A 54 11.95 4.99 2.63
C ASP A 54 10.98 3.82 2.86
N ARG A 55 10.36 3.71 4.05
CA ARG A 55 9.48 2.58 4.38
C ARG A 55 8.48 2.88 5.48
N LEU A 56 7.38 2.12 5.45
CA LEU A 56 6.35 2.08 6.47
C LEU A 56 6.31 0.68 7.08
N LEU A 57 6.40 0.59 8.40
CA LEU A 57 5.97 -0.59 9.15
C LEU A 57 4.56 -0.34 9.68
N ILE A 58 3.60 -1.19 9.35
CA ILE A 58 2.19 -1.00 9.74
C ILE A 58 1.56 -2.30 10.25
N VAL A 59 0.73 -2.17 11.28
CA VAL A 59 -0.06 -3.26 11.83
C VAL A 59 -1.40 -3.36 11.09
N SER A 60 -1.75 -4.56 10.66
CA SER A 60 -3.04 -4.91 10.10
C SER A 60 -3.78 -5.85 11.04
N VAL A 61 -4.88 -5.36 11.63
CA VAL A 61 -5.76 -6.22 12.44
C VAL A 61 -6.97 -6.62 11.59
N PRO A 62 -7.17 -7.93 11.32
CA PRO A 62 -8.37 -8.42 10.62
C PRO A 62 -9.64 -7.94 11.32
N LYS A 63 -10.68 -7.57 10.56
CA LYS A 63 -12.00 -7.21 11.14
C LYS A 63 -12.78 -8.45 11.60
N GLU A 64 -12.53 -9.59 10.95
CA GLU A 64 -13.20 -10.86 11.23
C GLU A 64 -12.25 -11.80 11.96
N LYS A 65 -12.80 -12.67 12.83
CA LYS A 65 -12.05 -13.75 13.48
C LYS A 65 -11.62 -14.76 12.41
N THR A 66 -10.41 -14.60 11.89
CA THR A 66 -9.75 -15.64 11.10
C THR A 66 -9.21 -16.73 12.02
N SER A 67 -9.01 -17.95 11.50
CA SER A 67 -8.33 -19.04 12.22
C SER A 67 -6.90 -18.68 12.63
N GLU A 68 -6.27 -17.75 11.91
CA GLU A 68 -5.10 -17.02 12.39
C GLU A 68 -5.54 -15.95 13.39
N ILE A 69 -5.40 -16.24 14.69
CA ILE A 69 -5.57 -15.26 15.76
C ILE A 69 -4.30 -14.39 15.77
N GLY A 70 -4.40 -13.12 15.37
CA GLY A 70 -3.28 -12.21 15.52
C GLY A 70 -3.34 -10.96 14.65
N CYS A 71 -2.66 -9.91 15.12
CA CYS A 71 -2.27 -8.79 14.29
C CYS A 71 -1.18 -9.24 13.30
N ARG A 72 -1.19 -8.68 12.09
CA ARG A 72 -0.19 -8.94 11.04
C ARG A 72 0.66 -7.71 10.84
N PHE A 73 1.96 -7.89 10.68
CA PHE A 73 2.89 -6.79 10.44
C PHE A 73 3.29 -6.75 8.97
N TYR A 74 3.18 -5.57 8.38
CA TYR A 74 3.58 -5.34 6.99
C TYR A 74 4.65 -4.26 6.92
N GLU A 75 5.67 -4.52 6.12
CA GLU A 75 6.59 -3.49 5.64
C GLU A 75 6.17 -3.10 4.22
N ALA A 76 6.00 -1.81 3.97
CA ALA A 76 5.62 -1.26 2.68
C ALA A 76 6.55 -0.11 2.29
N ASN A 77 6.96 -0.09 1.02
CA ASN A 77 7.67 1.02 0.41
C ASN A 77 7.18 1.22 -1.04
N GLU A 78 7.85 2.09 -1.79
CA GLU A 78 7.47 2.34 -3.19
C GLU A 78 7.55 1.08 -4.06
N SER A 79 8.52 0.21 -3.77
CA SER A 79 8.88 -0.95 -4.60
C SER A 79 8.24 -2.28 -4.17
N ALA A 80 7.79 -2.40 -2.91
CA ALA A 80 7.35 -3.68 -2.35
C ALA A 80 6.35 -3.52 -1.20
N CYS A 81 5.61 -4.60 -0.94
CA CYS A 81 4.88 -4.79 0.30
C CYS A 81 5.02 -6.24 0.76
N ARG A 82 5.47 -6.45 2.00
CA ARG A 82 5.84 -7.77 2.55
C ARG A 82 5.22 -7.98 3.92
N ARG A 83 4.92 -9.23 4.25
CA ARG A 83 4.67 -9.61 5.65
C ARG A 83 6.02 -9.67 6.38
N VAL A 84 6.04 -9.20 7.62
CA VAL A 84 7.22 -9.22 8.49
C VAL A 84 7.21 -10.45 9.40
N ASP A 85 6.01 -10.87 9.81
CA ASP A 85 5.77 -12.01 10.68
C ASP A 85 5.79 -13.37 9.95
N LYS A 86 5.80 -13.34 8.61
CA LYS A 86 5.94 -14.51 7.72
C LYS A 86 6.74 -14.11 6.49
N SER A 87 7.41 -15.08 5.87
CA SER A 87 8.01 -14.87 4.55
C SER A 87 6.93 -14.65 3.49
N GLY A 88 7.07 -13.62 2.66
CA GLY A 88 6.26 -13.46 1.46
C GLY A 88 5.83 -12.01 1.17
N LEU A 89 5.40 -11.81 -0.07
CA LEU A 89 4.78 -10.57 -0.52
C LEU A 89 3.34 -10.48 0.00
N CYS A 90 2.84 -9.25 0.17
CA CYS A 90 1.40 -9.02 0.30
C CYS A 90 0.71 -9.57 -0.96
N GLU A 91 -0.35 -10.36 -0.79
CA GLU A 91 -1.10 -11.00 -1.87
C GLU A 91 -1.48 -10.02 -2.99
N ALA A 92 -2.14 -8.91 -2.65
CA ALA A 92 -2.50 -7.89 -3.64
C ALA A 92 -1.27 -7.36 -4.41
N PHE A 93 -0.13 -7.17 -3.74
CA PHE A 93 1.11 -6.74 -4.40
C PHE A 93 1.69 -7.86 -5.30
N PHE A 94 1.69 -9.10 -4.82
CA PHE A 94 2.13 -10.27 -5.58
C PHE A 94 1.32 -10.42 -6.88
N GLU A 95 0.02 -10.17 -6.83
CA GLU A 95 -0.89 -10.18 -7.98
C GLU A 95 -0.73 -8.95 -8.91
N GLY A 96 0.21 -8.05 -8.65
CA GLY A 96 0.41 -6.85 -9.47
C GLY A 96 -0.57 -5.71 -9.16
N PHE A 97 -1.34 -5.80 -8.07
CA PHE A 97 -2.36 -4.82 -7.71
C PHE A 97 -1.93 -3.86 -6.58
N PRO A 98 -2.58 -2.68 -6.52
CA PRO A 98 -2.43 -1.78 -5.38
C PRO A 98 -2.91 -2.45 -4.09
N CYS A 99 -2.10 -2.33 -3.03
CA CYS A 99 -2.48 -2.77 -1.69
C CYS A 99 -2.62 -1.57 -0.75
N TRP A 100 -3.49 -1.69 0.24
CA TRP A 100 -3.77 -0.59 1.17
C TRP A 100 -2.55 -0.21 2.03
N HIS A 101 -1.60 -1.11 2.27
CA HIS A 101 -0.36 -0.79 3.00
C HIS A 101 0.54 0.19 2.22
N ARG A 102 0.70 -0.02 0.90
CA ARG A 102 1.44 0.92 0.03
C ARG A 102 0.70 2.24 -0.13
N ALA A 103 -0.64 2.18 -0.21
CA ALA A 103 -1.46 3.38 -0.22
C ALA A 103 -1.32 4.18 1.10
N ALA A 104 -1.23 3.50 2.24
CA ALA A 104 -0.99 4.12 3.54
C ALA A 104 0.39 4.79 3.60
N PHE A 105 1.44 4.16 3.07
CA PHE A 105 2.77 4.78 2.97
C PHE A 105 2.71 6.09 2.19
N LEU A 106 2.07 6.10 1.01
CA LEU A 106 1.92 7.29 0.20
C LEU A 106 1.15 8.41 0.93
N LEU A 107 0.01 8.07 1.56
CA LEU A 107 -0.79 9.02 2.32
C LEU A 107 0.00 9.62 3.49
N LEU A 108 0.74 8.79 4.23
CA LEU A 108 1.48 9.24 5.41
C LEU A 108 2.66 10.13 5.05
N LYS A 109 3.36 9.88 3.93
CA LYS A 109 4.41 10.78 3.44
C LYS A 109 3.90 12.18 3.16
N ILE A 110 2.73 12.29 2.53
CA ILE A 110 2.09 13.58 2.27
C ILE A 110 1.56 14.19 3.56
N TYR A 111 0.91 13.39 4.42
CA TYR A 111 0.38 13.83 5.70
C TYR A 111 1.45 14.48 6.58
N PHE A 112 2.65 13.89 6.67
CA PHE A 112 3.76 14.42 7.47
C PHE A 112 4.63 15.45 6.74
N GLY A 113 4.28 15.83 5.51
CA GLY A 113 5.00 16.86 4.75
C GLY A 113 6.36 16.41 4.21
N GLU A 114 6.63 15.10 4.14
CA GLU A 114 7.86 14.57 3.52
C GLU A 114 7.86 14.71 1.98
N THR A 115 6.76 15.17 1.40
CA THR A 115 6.61 15.49 -0.02
C THR A 115 5.89 16.83 -0.17
N SER A 116 6.60 17.94 0.02
CA SER A 116 6.10 19.30 -0.20
C SER A 116 5.94 19.67 -1.68
N GLU A 117 6.46 18.85 -2.60
CA GLU A 117 6.24 18.98 -4.03
C GLU A 117 5.75 17.64 -4.59
N ILE A 118 4.57 17.63 -5.21
CA ILE A 118 4.06 16.51 -6.00
C ILE A 118 4.85 16.46 -7.33
N GLN A 119 6.18 16.33 -7.26
CA GLN A 119 7.00 15.98 -8.41
C GLN A 119 7.06 14.46 -8.49
N SER A 120 6.05 13.88 -9.14
CA SER A 120 6.15 12.54 -9.71
C SER A 120 6.56 11.40 -8.75
N THR A 121 5.88 11.24 -7.62
CA THR A 121 5.71 9.87 -7.10
C THR A 121 4.94 9.11 -8.17
N LYS A 122 5.66 8.58 -9.18
CA LYS A 122 5.13 7.66 -10.17
C LYS A 122 4.48 6.56 -9.35
N ILE A 123 3.17 6.52 -9.38
CA ILE A 123 2.40 5.44 -8.79
C ILE A 123 2.71 4.22 -9.65
N LYS A 124 3.85 3.58 -9.38
CA LYS A 124 4.28 2.41 -10.11
C LYS A 124 3.28 1.32 -9.78
N SER A 125 2.62 0.82 -10.83
CA SER A 125 1.97 -0.49 -10.78
C SER A 125 2.96 -1.47 -10.15
N ALA A 126 2.45 -2.35 -9.27
CA ALA A 126 3.30 -3.41 -8.77
C ALA A 126 3.85 -4.18 -9.99
N PRO A 127 5.15 -4.52 -10.02
CA PRO A 127 5.71 -5.27 -11.12
C PRO A 127 4.90 -6.55 -11.28
N LEU A 128 4.28 -6.72 -12.45
CA LEU A 128 3.72 -8.01 -12.84
C LEU A 128 4.87 -9.01 -12.72
N MET A 129 4.80 -9.93 -11.76
CA MET A 129 5.69 -11.09 -11.76
C MET A 129 5.29 -11.98 -12.95
N GLN A 130 5.70 -11.58 -14.14
CA GLN A 130 6.00 -12.54 -15.18
C GLN A 130 7.27 -13.27 -14.75
N GLN A 131 7.21 -14.61 -14.80
CA GLN A 131 8.29 -15.58 -14.55
C GLN A 131 8.36 -16.22 -13.16
N LEU A 132 7.32 -17.00 -12.84
CA LEU A 132 7.52 -18.37 -12.31
C LEU A 132 6.69 -19.35 -13.15
N SER A 133 6.98 -19.39 -14.45
CA SER A 133 6.62 -20.49 -15.34
C SER A 133 7.74 -20.63 -16.36
N THR A 134 8.89 -21.14 -15.92
CA THR A 134 9.82 -21.86 -16.78
C THR A 134 10.61 -22.82 -15.90
N LYS A 135 10.56 -24.10 -16.28
CA LYS A 135 11.33 -25.24 -15.74
C LYS A 135 10.77 -25.95 -14.52
N VAL A 136 9.60 -26.58 -14.68
CA VAL A 136 9.49 -28.01 -14.33
C VAL A 136 8.77 -28.66 -15.51
N ASP A 137 9.56 -29.09 -16.49
CA ASP A 137 9.26 -30.19 -17.40
C ASP A 137 10.44 -30.34 -18.36
N THR A 138 11.34 -31.26 -18.03
CA THR A 138 11.99 -32.16 -18.99
C THR A 138 12.77 -33.21 -18.20
N PHE A 139 12.17 -34.40 -18.13
CA PHE A 139 12.78 -35.72 -18.11
C PHE A 139 14.31 -35.80 -17.98
N GLY A 140 14.73 -36.55 -16.95
CA GLY A 140 15.98 -37.28 -16.83
C GLY A 140 15.77 -38.45 -15.89
#